data_AF-A0A377EB28-F1
#
_entry.id   AF-A0A377EB28-F1
#
_cell.length_a   1.000
_cell.length_b   1.000
_cell.length_c   1.000
_cell.angle_alpha   90.00
_cell.angle_beta   90.00
_cell.angle_gamma   90.00
#
_symmetry.space_group_name_H-M   'P 1'
#
loop_
_entity.id
_entity.type
_entity.pdbx_description
1 polymer ?
#
loop_
_entity_poly.entity_id
_entity_poly.type
_entity_poly.pdbx_seq_one_letter_code
_entity_poly.pdbx_strand_id
1 'polypeptide(L)'
;MGKPSVAEERSKITPVTAIKVTPTSGTVAKGKTTTPDGFFEPESATDKTFRAVSADPSKATISVKDMTITVNGVATGKVQIPCGERKWSVRRSG
;
A
#
# COMPACT_ATOMS: atom_id res chain seq x y z
N MET A 1 16.15 -17.93 -42.99
CA MET A 1 15.57 -16.60 -42.67
C MET A 1 14.96 -16.69 -41.28
N GLY A 2 15.58 -15.98 -40.33
CA GLY A 2 15.29 -16.08 -38.90
C GLY A 2 13.88 -15.61 -38.54
N LYS A 3 13.35 -16.19 -37.47
CA LYS A 3 12.04 -15.88 -36.87
C LYS A 3 11.91 -14.36 -36.66
N PRO A 4 10.76 -13.73 -36.96
CA PRO A 4 10.58 -12.32 -36.66
C PRO A 4 10.41 -12.18 -35.15
N SER A 5 11.49 -11.95 -34.40
CA SER A 5 11.39 -11.65 -32.96
C SER A 5 11.09 -10.17 -32.79
N VAL A 6 9.90 -9.76 -33.22
CA VAL A 6 9.26 -8.55 -32.70
C VAL A 6 8.63 -8.95 -31.37
N ALA A 7 9.40 -8.78 -30.30
CA ALA A 7 9.03 -8.78 -28.89
C ALA A 7 10.40 -8.83 -28.23
N GLU A 8 10.93 -7.75 -27.68
CA GLU A 8 10.59 -7.37 -26.32
C GLU A 8 11.36 -6.06 -26.01
N GLU A 9 11.16 -4.98 -26.77
CA GLU A 9 11.30 -3.65 -26.16
C GLU A 9 10.06 -3.38 -25.29
N ARG A 10 9.71 -4.36 -24.47
CA ARG A 10 8.78 -4.20 -23.38
C ARG A 10 9.69 -3.71 -22.28
N SER A 11 9.68 -2.41 -22.05
CA SER A 11 10.33 -1.75 -20.91
C SER A 11 10.36 -2.75 -19.76
N LYS A 12 11.55 -3.05 -19.23
CA LYS A 12 11.77 -4.06 -18.19
C LYS A 12 11.09 -3.59 -16.90
N ILE A 13 9.75 -3.64 -16.90
CA ILE A 13 8.90 -3.33 -15.77
C ILE A 13 9.22 -4.46 -14.81
N THR A 14 10.01 -4.15 -13.80
CA THR A 14 10.31 -5.10 -12.74
C THR A 14 9.06 -5.09 -11.86
N PRO A 15 8.23 -6.16 -11.88
CA PRO A 15 7.08 -6.22 -11.01
C PRO A 15 7.58 -6.32 -9.56
N VAL A 16 6.84 -5.73 -8.64
CA VAL A 16 7.08 -5.96 -7.22
C VAL A 16 6.80 -7.43 -6.91
N THR A 17 7.81 -8.16 -6.43
CA THR A 17 7.64 -9.56 -6.01
C THR A 17 7.15 -9.66 -4.56
N ALA A 18 7.51 -8.70 -3.72
CA ALA A 18 7.06 -8.62 -2.33
C ALA A 18 6.94 -7.17 -1.83
N ILE A 19 5.91 -6.89 -1.03
CA ILE A 19 5.62 -5.58 -0.41
C ILE A 19 5.63 -5.67 1.12
N LYS A 20 6.74 -5.45 1.81
CA LYS A 20 6.77 -5.39 3.28
C LYS A 20 6.18 -4.08 3.78
N VAL A 21 5.00 -4.13 4.40
CA VAL A 21 4.41 -2.96 5.10
C VAL A 21 4.63 -3.09 6.60
N THR A 22 5.29 -2.11 7.18
CA THR A 22 5.65 -2.09 8.61
C THR A 22 5.31 -0.73 9.22
N PRO A 23 4.50 -0.67 10.29
CA PRO A 23 3.83 -1.78 10.95
C PRO A 23 2.61 -2.28 10.18
N THR A 24 2.40 -3.60 10.14
CA THR A 24 1.22 -4.26 9.54
C THR A 24 -0.03 -4.22 10.43
N SER A 25 0.05 -3.48 11.53
CA SER A 25 -1.10 -2.97 12.25
C SER A 25 -0.69 -1.80 13.13
N GLY A 26 -1.53 -0.79 13.24
CA GLY A 26 -1.22 0.40 14.03
C GLY A 26 -2.41 0.89 14.82
N THR A 27 -2.15 1.66 15.87
CA THR A 27 -3.20 2.34 16.63
C THR A 27 -3.19 3.83 16.30
N VAL A 28 -4.32 4.39 15.86
CA VAL A 28 -4.44 5.81 15.49
C VAL A 28 -5.47 6.50 16.39
N ALA A 29 -5.14 7.65 16.98
CA ALA A 29 -6.07 8.39 17.85
C ALA A 29 -7.07 9.25 17.05
N LYS A 30 -8.10 9.81 17.71
CA LYS A 30 -9.08 10.67 17.03
C LYS A 30 -8.40 11.90 16.40
N GLY A 31 -8.61 12.13 15.10
CA GLY A 31 -7.95 13.21 14.34
C GLY A 31 -6.43 13.08 14.16
N LYS A 32 -5.81 11.94 14.49
CA LYS A 32 -4.39 11.69 14.22
C LYS A 32 -4.19 10.93 12.91
N THR A 33 -3.01 11.11 12.35
CA THR A 33 -2.52 10.39 11.18
C THR A 33 -1.38 9.44 11.54
N THR A 34 -1.27 8.33 10.83
CA THR A 34 -0.14 7.41 10.91
C THR A 34 0.36 7.09 9.51
N THR A 35 1.67 6.99 9.37
CA THR A 35 2.34 6.69 8.11
C THR A 35 3.12 5.39 8.28
N PRO A 36 2.59 4.24 7.85
CA PRO A 36 3.37 3.02 7.84
C PRO A 36 4.43 3.10 6.74
N ASP A 37 5.56 2.47 7.00
CA ASP A 37 6.66 2.37 6.07
C ASP A 37 6.43 1.18 5.12
N GLY A 38 6.45 1.44 3.82
CA GLY A 38 6.20 0.47 2.77
C GLY A 38 7.50 0.14 2.04
N PHE A 39 8.06 -1.02 2.32
CA PHE A 39 9.22 -1.58 1.61
C PHE A 39 8.76 -2.45 0.45
N PHE A 40 9.36 -2.25 -0.72
CA PHE A 40 9.13 -3.05 -1.91
C PHE A 40 10.39 -3.85 -2.21
N GLU A 41 10.25 -5.15 -2.45
CA GLU A 41 11.31 -6.05 -2.87
C GLU A 41 10.97 -6.61 -4.25
N PRO A 42 11.84 -6.41 -5.27
CA PRO A 42 13.07 -5.60 -5.23
C PRO A 42 12.75 -4.10 -5.14
N GLU A 43 13.62 -3.30 -4.49
CA GLU A 43 13.45 -1.84 -4.38
C GLU A 43 13.44 -1.16 -5.78
N SER A 44 14.14 -1.79 -6.74
CA SER A 44 14.16 -1.40 -8.15
C SER A 44 12.89 -1.74 -8.92
N ALA A 45 11.85 -2.27 -8.25
CA ALA A 45 10.57 -2.52 -8.87
C ALA A 45 10.05 -1.23 -9.52
N THR A 46 9.78 -1.31 -10.82
CA THR A 46 9.28 -0.18 -11.62
C THR A 46 7.76 -0.15 -11.63
N ASP A 47 7.12 -1.29 -11.35
CA ASP A 47 5.68 -1.42 -11.15
C ASP A 47 5.29 -1.06 -9.71
N LYS A 48 5.38 0.23 -9.37
CA LYS A 48 5.07 0.73 -8.02
C LYS A 48 3.57 1.01 -7.83
N THR A 49 2.70 0.18 -8.41
CA THR A 49 1.24 0.36 -8.35
C THR A 49 0.64 -0.13 -7.03
N PHE A 50 0.98 0.54 -5.93
CA PHE A 50 0.41 0.22 -4.62
C PHE A 50 -0.91 0.96 -4.37
N ARG A 51 -1.97 0.21 -4.04
CA ARG A 51 -3.28 0.77 -3.67
C ARG A 51 -3.68 0.30 -2.28
N ALA A 52 -3.88 1.25 -1.38
CA ALA A 52 -4.46 1.04 -0.07
C ALA A 52 -5.84 1.68 -0.03
N VAL A 53 -6.84 0.95 0.44
CA VAL A 53 -8.20 1.48 0.62
C VAL A 53 -8.68 1.12 2.02
N SER A 54 -9.36 2.06 2.66
CA SER A 54 -9.99 1.79 3.96
C SER A 54 -11.29 1.03 3.76
N ALA A 55 -11.50 -0.05 4.51
CA ALA A 55 -12.80 -0.73 4.52
C ALA A 55 -13.93 0.17 5.08
N ASP A 56 -13.59 1.15 5.93
CA ASP A 56 -14.54 2.08 6.55
C ASP A 56 -14.00 3.53 6.49
N PRO A 57 -14.23 4.28 5.38
CA PRO A 57 -13.79 5.68 5.27
C PRO A 57 -14.38 6.60 6.35
N SER A 58 -15.56 6.27 6.90
CA SER A 58 -16.18 7.00 8.02
C SER A 58 -15.40 6.84 9.34
N LYS A 59 -14.57 5.79 9.47
CA LYS A 59 -13.74 5.53 10.65
C LYS A 59 -12.29 5.90 10.41
N ALA A 60 -11.72 5.57 9.26
CA ALA A 60 -10.39 6.04 8.87
C ALA A 60 -10.31 6.22 7.36
N THR A 61 -9.65 7.28 6.90
CA THR A 61 -9.37 7.52 5.49
C THR A 61 -7.91 7.21 5.21
N ILE A 62 -7.61 6.80 3.98
CA ILE A 62 -6.24 6.46 3.58
C ILE A 62 -5.93 7.18 2.29
N SER A 63 -4.73 7.71 2.23
CA SER A 63 -4.17 8.32 1.03
C SER A 63 -2.82 7.68 0.77
N VAL A 64 -2.63 7.15 -0.43
CA VAL A 64 -1.33 6.66 -0.89
C VAL A 64 -0.79 7.69 -1.85
N LYS A 65 0.40 8.22 -1.57
CA LYS A 65 1.08 9.18 -2.41
C LYS A 65 2.55 8.80 -2.52
N ASP A 66 3.04 8.61 -3.74
CA ASP A 66 4.47 8.33 -4.00
C ASP A 66 5.03 7.21 -3.09
N MET A 67 4.32 6.07 -3.00
CA MET A 67 4.57 4.94 -2.08
C MET A 67 4.40 5.22 -0.57
N THR A 68 4.21 6.47 -0.16
CA THR A 68 3.91 6.82 1.23
C THR A 68 2.43 6.64 1.50
N ILE A 69 2.11 5.77 2.45
CA ILE A 69 0.73 5.56 2.90
C ILE A 69 0.49 6.51 4.06
N THR A 70 -0.61 7.23 4.02
CA THR A 70 -1.08 8.07 5.14
C THR A 70 -2.45 7.60 5.55
N VAL A 71 -2.58 7.11 6.77
CA VAL A 71 -3.87 6.78 7.36
C VAL A 71 -4.27 7.88 8.29
N ASN A 72 -5.38 8.53 7.99
CA ASN A 72 -6.01 9.45 8.89
C ASN A 72 -7.14 8.73 9.63
N GLY A 73 -7.11 8.77 10.94
CA GLY A 73 -8.28 8.40 11.68
C GLY A 73 -9.37 9.47 11.53
N VAL A 74 -10.63 9.06 11.32
CA VAL A 74 -11.87 9.86 11.54
C VAL A 74 -12.66 9.52 12.83
N ALA A 75 -13.21 8.31 13.01
CA ALA A 75 -13.87 7.81 14.25
C ALA A 75 -13.26 6.55 14.96
N THR A 76 -13.49 6.38 16.27
CA THR A 76 -13.00 5.22 17.04
C THR A 76 -13.56 3.89 16.53
N GLY A 77 -12.72 2.87 16.39
CA GLY A 77 -13.08 1.58 15.83
C GLY A 77 -11.91 0.80 15.24
N LYS A 78 -12.11 -0.50 14.98
CA LYS A 78 -11.17 -1.30 14.17
C LYS A 78 -11.56 -1.13 12.71
N VAL A 79 -10.58 -0.85 11.85
CA VAL A 79 -10.76 -0.74 10.40
C VAL A 79 -9.70 -1.58 9.71
N GLN A 80 -10.13 -2.37 8.74
CA GLN A 80 -9.22 -3.15 7.92
C GLN A 80 -8.93 -2.39 6.64
N ILE A 81 -7.70 -2.52 6.18
CA ILE A 81 -7.14 -1.77 5.08
C ILE A 81 -6.58 -2.79 4.10
N PRO A 82 -7.33 -3.22 3.08
CA PRO A 82 -6.75 -3.96 1.97
C PRO A 82 -5.68 -3.12 1.25
N CYS A 83 -4.48 -3.68 1.16
CA CYS A 83 -3.27 -3.12 0.56
C CYS A 83 -2.68 -4.13 -0.41
N GLY A 84 -3.11 -4.10 -1.68
CA GLY A 84 -2.73 -5.11 -2.67
C GLY A 84 -3.07 -6.53 -2.17
N GLU A 85 -2.09 -7.43 -2.19
CA GLU A 85 -2.21 -8.82 -1.70
C GLU A 85 -2.20 -8.96 -0.17
N ARG A 86 -1.94 -7.88 0.58
CA ARG A 86 -1.90 -7.91 2.05
C ARG A 86 -3.07 -7.15 2.66
N LYS A 87 -3.56 -7.65 3.80
CA LYS A 87 -4.54 -6.95 4.64
C LYS A 87 -3.81 -6.28 5.79
N TRP A 88 -3.86 -4.95 5.80
CA TRP A 88 -3.41 -4.14 6.91
C TRP A 88 -4.56 -3.90 7.90
N SER A 89 -4.29 -3.78 9.19
CA SER A 89 -5.33 -3.61 10.22
C SER A 89 -5.02 -2.41 11.10
N VAL A 90 -5.83 -1.37 11.01
CA VAL A 90 -5.69 -0.19 11.87
C VAL A 90 -6.74 -0.26 12.96
N ARG A 91 -6.30 -0.12 14.21
CA ARG A 91 -7.17 0.04 15.36
C ARG A 91 -7.18 1.51 15.72
N ARG A 92 -8.32 2.05 16.09
CA ARG A 92 -8.36 3.32 16.82
C ARG A 92 -8.39 3.05 18.31
N SER A 93 -7.50 3.72 19.05
CA SER A 93 -7.71 3.91 20.49
C SER A 93 -8.63 5.11 20.67
N GLY A 94 -9.62 4.95 21.54
CA GLY A 94 -10.38 6.07 22.09
C GLY A 94 -9.49 7.04 22.83
#